data_AF-A0AAV4CU28-F1
#
_entry.id   AF-A0AAV4CU28-F1
#
_cell.length_a   1.000
_cell.length_b   1.000
_cell.length_c   1.000
_cell.angle_alpha   90.00
_cell.angle_beta   90.00
_cell.angle_gamma   90.00
#
_symmetry.space_group_name_H-M   'P 1'
#
loop_
_entity.id
_entity.type
_entity.pdbx_description
1 polymer ?
#
loop_
_entity_poly.entity_id
_entity_poly.type
_entity_poly.pdbx_seq_one_letter_code
_entity_poly.pdbx_strand_id
1 'polypeptide(L)'
;MNPTSTERRRESAHAPHHSSSRADGGGDADGGAGGGSSAAERRFAYSLLEKLLEYLDAASVNMQMTRPSTRFSRRRSYSTATEDVKFFGKVVLPFVERYFHAHQAYFIASPNSPHSSNCMASFKEKEMTASLFCKLSQTLRAKLTAFGHDVNISVRCLRVMVQAVDFKSVVKNSPEFVRSYLLPFFNNAADDLAQVMENLIKERFSHVKGTITRGATSLDYVHMVLLPVLSSLFDHIGHNEFGSDMLVGDTQLACYRILNALYTLGTNSSTFAQRDTIQAELARHRPALGECVGSFASCFPVAFLEPDKNKYNKHSILFGIEGKISEHSLEAQEVMDQLKENVPTLEKIVTEIEGLAHSGGKYHEAPHVIEVTLPMVCSYLPFWLKCGPDGNHTERPKDYVTEVTAQQMNAVLGNVLKLILSNIGSDDAPWMNRIARDTATFLGHVMRRGKLEHLVTTGKFEGKRSRGRQREKIMDGLATWLGPGKVSDILAAVKDRDLWRDTIAKVTSKALDDDDEEILLYRRV
;
A
#
# COMPACT_ATOMS: atom_id res chain seq x y z
N MET A 1 22.77 26.41 -71.22
CA MET A 1 22.72 26.37 -72.71
C MET A 1 22.83 24.91 -73.13
N ASN A 2 22.07 24.48 -74.15
CA ASN A 2 22.20 23.17 -74.81
C ASN A 2 23.30 23.23 -75.89
N PRO A 3 23.92 22.10 -76.29
CA PRO A 3 23.34 21.15 -77.27
C PRO A 3 23.47 19.66 -76.81
N THR A 4 22.62 18.67 -77.14
CA THR A 4 22.07 18.16 -78.44
C THR A 4 23.17 17.72 -79.42
N SER A 5 23.14 16.56 -80.08
CA SER A 5 22.03 15.64 -80.44
C SER A 5 22.50 14.16 -80.27
N THR A 6 21.73 13.09 -80.53
CA THR A 6 20.38 12.97 -81.13
C THR A 6 19.51 11.99 -80.30
N GLU A 7 18.85 10.88 -80.71
CA GLU A 7 18.53 10.20 -81.99
C GLU A 7 17.10 9.60 -81.88
N ARG A 8 16.49 9.12 -82.97
CA ARG A 8 15.11 8.58 -82.98
C ARG A 8 14.84 7.56 -84.09
N ARG A 9 14.29 6.38 -83.73
CA ARG A 9 13.06 5.73 -84.29
C ARG A 9 12.95 4.27 -83.75
N ARG A 10 11.82 3.85 -83.16
CA ARG A 10 10.63 3.16 -83.77
C ARG A 10 10.95 1.72 -84.23
N GLU A 11 10.06 0.73 -84.15
CA GLU A 11 8.59 0.74 -83.94
C GLU A 11 8.06 -0.58 -83.29
N SER A 12 6.72 -0.71 -83.17
CA SER A 12 5.94 -1.91 -82.77
C SER A 12 5.73 -2.18 -81.26
N ALA A 13 4.63 -2.82 -80.83
CA ALA A 13 3.22 -2.37 -80.84
C ALA A 13 2.26 -3.50 -80.38
N HIS A 14 1.57 -3.34 -79.25
CA HIS A 14 0.21 -3.89 -79.02
C HIS A 14 -0.48 -3.22 -77.82
N ALA A 15 -1.81 -3.36 -77.74
CA ALA A 15 -2.70 -2.66 -76.80
C ALA A 15 -3.51 -3.66 -75.93
N PRO A 16 -4.10 -3.23 -74.80
CA PRO A 16 -4.74 -4.13 -73.83
C PRO A 16 -6.21 -4.45 -74.16
N HIS A 17 -6.72 -5.55 -73.58
CA HIS A 17 -8.13 -5.91 -73.62
C HIS A 17 -8.83 -5.70 -72.26
N HIS A 18 -9.88 -4.89 -72.27
CA HIS A 18 -10.98 -4.98 -71.32
C HIS A 18 -12.05 -5.95 -71.84
N SER A 19 -12.84 -6.54 -70.93
CA SER A 19 -14.20 -7.02 -71.20
C SER A 19 -15.12 -6.62 -70.03
N SER A 20 -16.44 -6.64 -70.25
CA SER A 20 -17.38 -5.83 -69.45
C SER A 20 -18.52 -6.63 -68.80
N SER A 21 -19.07 -6.00 -67.76
CA SER A 21 -20.31 -6.23 -67.01
C SER A 21 -21.48 -6.95 -67.70
N ARG A 22 -22.31 -7.57 -66.85
CA ARG A 22 -23.78 -7.62 -66.98
C ARG A 22 -24.45 -7.33 -65.63
N ALA A 23 -25.59 -6.65 -65.69
CA ALA A 23 -26.52 -6.39 -64.58
C ALA A 23 -27.76 -7.32 -64.75
N ASP A 24 -28.80 -7.34 -63.92
CA ASP A 24 -29.20 -6.61 -62.71
C ASP A 24 -30.15 -7.52 -61.88
N GLY A 25 -30.49 -7.17 -60.64
CA GLY A 25 -31.52 -7.88 -59.85
C GLY A 25 -31.52 -7.53 -58.36
N GLY A 26 -32.18 -6.43 -57.98
CA GLY A 26 -32.27 -5.96 -56.60
C GLY A 26 -33.21 -6.77 -55.69
N GLY A 27 -33.01 -6.64 -54.37
CA GLY A 27 -33.82 -7.33 -53.35
C GLY A 27 -33.44 -6.92 -51.93
N ASP A 28 -33.86 -5.69 -51.55
CA ASP A 28 -33.94 -5.10 -50.20
C ASP A 28 -32.75 -5.13 -49.22
N ALA A 29 -32.72 -4.12 -48.35
CA ALA A 29 -31.76 -3.98 -47.27
C ALA A 29 -32.43 -4.23 -45.91
N ASP A 30 -31.68 -4.76 -44.95
CA ASP A 30 -31.92 -4.48 -43.53
C ASP A 30 -30.61 -4.06 -42.84
N GLY A 31 -30.71 -3.05 -41.99
CA GLY A 31 -29.60 -2.32 -41.38
C GLY A 31 -29.20 -2.90 -40.03
N GLY A 32 -28.59 -4.10 -40.03
CA GLY A 32 -28.06 -4.73 -38.83
C GLY A 32 -26.91 -3.91 -38.18
N ALA A 33 -27.25 -2.97 -37.31
CA ALA A 33 -26.33 -2.04 -36.64
C ALA A 33 -25.48 -2.72 -35.54
N GLY A 34 -24.63 -3.67 -35.95
CA GLY A 34 -23.66 -4.33 -35.09
C GLY A 34 -22.51 -3.40 -34.71
N GLY A 35 -22.67 -2.65 -33.61
CA GLY A 35 -21.58 -1.87 -33.02
C GLY A 35 -20.38 -2.76 -32.72
N GLY A 36 -19.22 -2.44 -33.29
CA GLY A 36 -18.04 -3.29 -33.25
C GLY A 36 -17.35 -3.30 -31.89
N SER A 37 -17.84 -4.12 -30.95
CA SER A 37 -17.26 -4.30 -29.62
C SER A 37 -15.77 -4.56 -29.68
N SER A 38 -14.97 -3.83 -28.89
CA SER A 38 -13.51 -3.91 -28.98
C SER A 38 -12.98 -5.30 -28.62
N ALA A 39 -11.75 -5.61 -29.03
CA ALA A 39 -11.09 -6.86 -28.66
C ALA A 39 -10.83 -7.01 -27.14
N ALA A 40 -10.98 -5.93 -26.36
CA ALA A 40 -10.92 -5.98 -24.89
C ALA A 40 -12.25 -6.41 -24.27
N GLU A 41 -13.40 -5.96 -24.81
CA GLU A 41 -14.75 -6.30 -24.30
C GLU A 41 -15.08 -7.80 -24.40
N ARG A 42 -14.38 -8.53 -25.28
CA ARG A 42 -14.55 -9.98 -25.49
C ARG A 42 -13.69 -10.84 -24.55
N ARG A 43 -12.97 -10.22 -23.60
CA ARG A 43 -12.12 -10.92 -22.62
C ARG A 43 -12.94 -11.42 -21.44
N PHE A 44 -12.63 -12.63 -20.96
CA PHE A 44 -13.28 -13.20 -19.78
C PHE A 44 -13.18 -12.29 -18.54
N ALA A 45 -12.01 -11.71 -18.28
CA ALA A 45 -11.81 -10.83 -17.13
C ALA A 45 -12.62 -9.53 -17.24
N TYR A 46 -12.73 -8.94 -18.44
CA TYR A 46 -13.62 -7.81 -18.72
C TYR A 46 -15.09 -8.13 -18.39
N SER A 47 -15.68 -9.16 -19.01
CA SER A 47 -17.10 -9.50 -18.80
C SER A 47 -17.39 -9.95 -17.37
N LEU A 48 -16.41 -10.56 -16.69
CA LEU A 48 -16.49 -10.90 -15.27
C LEU A 48 -16.52 -9.63 -14.40
N LEU A 49 -15.64 -8.66 -14.66
CA LEU A 49 -15.60 -7.40 -13.94
C LEU A 49 -16.90 -6.59 -14.07
N GLU A 50 -17.49 -6.55 -15.27
CA GLU A 50 -18.82 -5.96 -15.48
C GLU A 50 -19.88 -6.62 -14.59
N LYS A 51 -19.95 -7.96 -14.58
CA LYS A 51 -20.93 -8.70 -13.77
C LYS A 51 -20.67 -8.55 -12.26
N LEU A 52 -19.42 -8.46 -11.83
CA LEU A 52 -19.07 -8.17 -10.44
C LEU A 52 -19.50 -6.75 -10.02
N LEU A 53 -19.37 -5.77 -10.92
CA LEU A 53 -19.86 -4.40 -10.71
C LEU A 53 -21.41 -4.35 -10.67
N GLU A 54 -22.10 -5.05 -11.57
CA GLU A 54 -23.58 -5.19 -11.55
C GLU A 54 -24.07 -5.79 -10.22
N TYR A 55 -23.49 -6.92 -9.78
CA TYR A 55 -23.88 -7.55 -8.52
C TYR A 55 -23.59 -6.66 -7.31
N LEU A 56 -22.48 -5.91 -7.32
CA LEU A 56 -22.16 -4.96 -6.27
C LEU A 56 -23.14 -3.78 -6.25
N ASP A 57 -23.49 -3.20 -7.39
CA ASP A 57 -24.44 -2.09 -7.46
C ASP A 57 -25.85 -2.53 -7.04
N ALA A 58 -26.33 -3.68 -7.52
CA ALA A 58 -27.62 -4.25 -7.14
C ALA A 58 -27.70 -4.56 -5.63
N ALA A 59 -26.68 -5.23 -5.08
CA ALA A 59 -26.59 -5.48 -3.64
C ALA A 59 -26.46 -4.18 -2.84
N SER A 60 -25.70 -3.20 -3.34
CA SER A 60 -25.54 -1.88 -2.71
C SER A 60 -26.88 -1.15 -2.61
N VAL A 61 -27.70 -1.15 -3.67
CA VAL A 61 -29.06 -0.58 -3.62
C VAL A 61 -29.93 -1.33 -2.62
N ASN A 62 -29.97 -2.67 -2.70
CA ASN A 62 -30.89 -3.50 -1.91
C ASN A 62 -30.47 -3.70 -0.44
N MET A 63 -29.22 -3.38 -0.06
CA MET A 63 -28.78 -3.31 1.34
C MET A 63 -29.49 -2.17 2.09
N GLN A 64 -30.50 -2.52 2.87
CA GLN A 64 -31.15 -1.61 3.81
C GLN A 64 -30.34 -1.55 5.12
N MET A 65 -30.09 -0.34 5.64
CA MET A 65 -29.56 -0.21 7.01
C MET A 65 -30.56 -0.82 8.00
N THR A 66 -30.09 -1.69 8.89
CA THR A 66 -30.92 -2.33 9.91
C THR A 66 -31.40 -1.28 10.93
N ARG A 67 -32.56 -0.68 10.68
CA ARG A 67 -33.22 0.25 11.61
C ARG A 67 -33.34 -0.43 12.98
N PRO A 68 -32.82 0.17 14.07
CA PRO A 68 -33.15 -0.29 15.41
C PRO A 68 -34.67 -0.29 15.57
N SER A 69 -35.26 -1.41 16.01
CA SER A 69 -36.68 -1.42 16.36
C SER A 69 -36.93 -0.32 17.39
N THR A 70 -38.00 0.46 17.20
CA THR A 70 -38.31 1.61 18.05
C THR A 70 -38.37 1.19 19.52
N ARG A 71 -37.94 2.07 20.43
CA ARG A 71 -38.05 1.81 21.88
C ARG A 71 -39.51 1.44 22.17
N PHE A 72 -39.72 0.36 22.92
CA PHE A 72 -41.02 -0.27 23.22
C PHE A 72 -41.71 -1.06 22.08
N SER A 73 -41.12 -1.22 20.89
CA SER A 73 -41.65 -2.18 19.89
C SER A 73 -41.50 -3.63 20.37
N ARG A 74 -42.62 -4.36 20.43
CA ARG A 74 -42.62 -5.82 20.64
C ARG A 74 -42.33 -6.62 19.36
N ARG A 75 -42.38 -6.00 18.17
CA ARG A 75 -41.97 -6.62 16.91
C ARG A 75 -40.50 -6.31 16.63
N ARG A 76 -39.67 -7.37 16.56
CA ARG A 76 -38.33 -7.32 15.97
C ARG A 76 -38.47 -7.15 14.46
N SER A 77 -38.44 -5.90 13.99
CA SER A 77 -38.53 -5.55 12.58
C SER A 77 -37.19 -5.76 11.86
N TYR A 78 -36.69 -6.99 11.81
CA TYR A 78 -35.57 -7.33 10.95
C TYR A 78 -36.05 -7.28 9.49
N SER A 79 -35.44 -6.41 8.68
CA SER A 79 -35.60 -6.51 7.23
C SER A 79 -34.88 -7.78 6.78
N THR A 80 -35.60 -8.71 6.16
CA THR A 80 -34.98 -9.91 5.59
C THR A 80 -34.21 -9.51 4.34
N ALA A 81 -32.87 -9.67 4.36
CA ALA A 81 -32.02 -9.39 3.22
C ALA A 81 -32.56 -10.03 1.94
N THR A 82 -32.54 -9.29 0.83
CA THR A 82 -33.00 -9.77 -0.49
C THR A 82 -32.11 -10.92 -0.96
N GLU A 83 -32.56 -11.61 -2.01
CA GLU A 83 -31.80 -12.73 -2.57
C GLU A 83 -30.48 -12.25 -3.18
N ASP A 84 -30.45 -11.07 -3.81
CA ASP A 84 -29.21 -10.42 -4.31
C ASP A 84 -28.22 -10.13 -3.17
N VAL A 85 -28.68 -9.59 -2.03
CA VAL A 85 -27.80 -9.30 -0.89
C VAL A 85 -27.23 -10.58 -0.27
N LYS A 86 -28.02 -11.67 -0.24
CA LYS A 86 -27.54 -13.00 0.19
C LYS A 86 -26.56 -13.62 -0.80
N PHE A 87 -26.87 -13.57 -2.11
CA PHE A 87 -26.01 -14.05 -3.19
C PHE A 87 -24.69 -13.29 -3.20
N PHE A 88 -24.74 -11.96 -3.06
CA PHE A 88 -23.56 -11.12 -2.94
C PHE A 88 -22.70 -11.52 -1.74
N GLY A 89 -23.29 -11.60 -0.55
CA GLY A 89 -22.57 -11.95 0.68
C GLY A 89 -21.99 -13.37 0.70
N LYS A 90 -22.68 -14.35 0.10
CA LYS A 90 -22.32 -15.78 0.22
C LYS A 90 -21.67 -16.40 -1.03
N VAL A 91 -21.79 -15.77 -2.19
CA VAL A 91 -21.22 -16.27 -3.45
C VAL A 91 -20.23 -15.26 -4.04
N VAL A 92 -20.66 -14.01 -4.24
CA VAL A 92 -19.84 -12.99 -4.92
C VAL A 92 -18.61 -12.62 -4.08
N LEU A 93 -18.77 -12.30 -2.79
CA LEU A 93 -17.63 -11.93 -1.94
C LEU A 93 -16.58 -13.07 -1.80
N PRO A 94 -16.94 -14.33 -1.48
CA PRO A 94 -15.96 -15.43 -1.47
C PRO A 94 -15.32 -15.70 -2.84
N PHE A 95 -16.05 -15.54 -3.94
CA PHE A 95 -15.49 -15.64 -5.28
C PHE A 95 -14.47 -14.52 -5.54
N VAL A 96 -14.79 -13.27 -5.21
CA VAL A 96 -13.92 -12.10 -5.35
C VAL A 96 -12.63 -12.26 -4.54
N GLU A 97 -12.71 -12.71 -3.27
CA GLU A 97 -11.53 -13.03 -2.47
C GLU A 97 -10.61 -14.03 -3.17
N ARG A 98 -11.16 -15.12 -3.74
CA ARG A 98 -10.37 -16.18 -4.36
C ARG A 98 -9.84 -15.81 -5.74
N TYR A 99 -10.64 -15.12 -6.55
CA TYR A 99 -10.29 -14.74 -7.91
C TYR A 99 -9.13 -13.75 -7.93
N PHE A 100 -9.23 -12.64 -7.18
CA PHE A 100 -8.14 -11.67 -7.17
C PHE A 100 -6.87 -12.25 -6.54
N HIS A 101 -6.96 -13.04 -5.45
CA HIS A 101 -5.78 -13.71 -4.88
C HIS A 101 -5.07 -14.64 -5.88
N ALA A 102 -5.79 -15.28 -6.80
CA ALA A 102 -5.20 -16.12 -7.84
C ALA A 102 -4.63 -15.33 -9.03
N HIS A 103 -5.07 -14.08 -9.24
CA HIS A 103 -4.83 -13.33 -10.48
C HIS A 103 -4.26 -11.91 -10.30
N GLN A 104 -3.83 -11.50 -9.10
CA GLN A 104 -3.18 -10.21 -8.82
C GLN A 104 -2.15 -9.80 -9.89
N ALA A 105 -1.20 -10.69 -10.21
CA ALA A 105 -0.14 -10.42 -11.19
C ALA A 105 -0.66 -10.05 -12.59
N TYR A 106 -1.78 -10.63 -13.04
CA TYR A 106 -2.38 -10.31 -14.34
C TYR A 106 -2.89 -8.87 -14.42
N PHE A 107 -3.40 -8.33 -13.31
CA PHE A 107 -3.90 -6.96 -13.23
C PHE A 107 -2.79 -5.94 -13.01
N ILE A 108 -1.71 -6.30 -12.29
CA ILE A 108 -0.53 -5.43 -12.13
C ILE A 108 0.30 -5.34 -13.41
N ALA A 109 0.42 -6.44 -14.17
CA ALA A 109 1.34 -6.60 -15.32
C ALA A 109 1.43 -5.36 -16.25
N SER A 110 2.65 -4.90 -16.47
CA SER A 110 3.01 -3.74 -17.30
C SER A 110 3.60 -4.19 -18.65
N PRO A 111 3.41 -3.46 -19.76
CA PRO A 111 4.02 -3.81 -21.05
C PRO A 111 5.55 -3.92 -21.04
N ASN A 112 6.21 -3.21 -20.12
CA ASN A 112 7.67 -3.18 -20.00
C ASN A 112 8.21 -4.29 -19.06
N SER A 113 7.35 -5.14 -18.48
CA SER A 113 7.82 -6.26 -17.66
C SER A 113 8.29 -7.41 -18.57
N PRO A 114 9.43 -8.08 -18.29
CA PRO A 114 10.02 -9.08 -19.20
C PRO A 114 9.12 -10.30 -19.47
N HIS A 115 8.12 -10.55 -18.62
CA HIS A 115 7.17 -11.66 -18.76
C HIS A 115 5.89 -11.33 -19.56
N SER A 116 5.75 -10.11 -20.10
CA SER A 116 4.44 -9.48 -20.36
C SER A 116 3.94 -9.53 -21.81
N SER A 117 4.41 -10.48 -22.64
CA SER A 117 4.13 -10.46 -24.09
C SER A 117 2.69 -10.76 -24.50
N ASN A 118 1.89 -11.45 -23.68
CA ASN A 118 0.46 -11.74 -23.97
C ASN A 118 -0.48 -11.81 -22.74
N CYS A 119 0.02 -11.73 -21.50
CA CYS A 119 -0.75 -12.06 -20.28
C CYS A 119 -1.01 -10.87 -19.35
N MET A 120 -1.47 -9.74 -19.89
CA MET A 120 -1.82 -8.54 -19.11
C MET A 120 -3.31 -8.14 -19.21
N ALA A 121 -3.84 -7.59 -18.12
CA ALA A 121 -5.10 -6.86 -18.12
C ALA A 121 -5.00 -5.60 -19.00
N SER A 122 -6.05 -5.35 -19.79
CA SER A 122 -6.21 -4.09 -20.51
C SER A 122 -6.40 -2.93 -19.55
N PHE A 123 -6.23 -1.69 -20.04
CA PHE A 123 -6.45 -0.51 -19.21
C PHE A 123 -7.86 -0.50 -18.56
N LYS A 124 -8.91 -0.86 -19.32
CA LYS A 124 -10.28 -0.86 -18.79
C LYS A 124 -10.51 -1.95 -17.75
N GLU A 125 -9.87 -3.11 -17.88
CA GLU A 125 -9.88 -4.16 -16.84
C GLU A 125 -9.19 -3.69 -15.54
N LYS A 126 -8.11 -2.91 -15.64
CA LYS A 126 -7.44 -2.27 -14.48
C LYS A 126 -8.33 -1.21 -13.82
N GLU A 127 -8.96 -0.33 -14.61
CA GLU A 127 -9.89 0.70 -14.13
C GLU A 127 -11.14 0.10 -13.46
N MET A 128 -11.72 -0.96 -14.04
CA MET A 128 -12.86 -1.66 -13.44
C MET A 128 -12.48 -2.38 -12.14
N THR A 129 -11.26 -2.90 -12.03
CA THR A 129 -10.74 -3.50 -10.77
C THR A 129 -10.63 -2.44 -9.67
N ALA A 130 -10.09 -1.26 -9.98
CA ALA A 130 -10.05 -0.12 -9.06
C ALA A 130 -11.48 0.38 -8.71
N SER A 131 -12.38 0.39 -9.68
CA SER A 131 -13.79 0.77 -9.49
C SER A 131 -14.50 -0.17 -8.52
N LEU A 132 -14.29 -1.48 -8.66
CA LEU A 132 -14.87 -2.50 -7.79
C LEU A 132 -14.36 -2.34 -6.34
N PHE A 133 -13.06 -2.04 -6.16
CA PHE A 133 -12.48 -1.71 -4.85
C PHE A 133 -13.12 -0.46 -4.22
N CYS A 134 -13.16 0.65 -4.95
CA CYS A 134 -13.69 1.92 -4.43
C CYS A 134 -15.18 1.82 -4.09
N LYS A 135 -15.99 1.21 -4.97
CA LYS A 135 -17.42 0.96 -4.73
C LYS A 135 -17.64 0.06 -3.51
N LEU A 136 -16.91 -1.06 -3.39
CA LEU A 136 -17.07 -1.97 -2.26
C LEU A 136 -16.68 -1.29 -0.94
N SER A 137 -15.61 -0.49 -0.95
CA SER A 137 -15.19 0.28 0.23
C SER A 137 -16.24 1.30 0.64
N GLN A 138 -16.77 2.08 -0.30
CA GLN A 138 -17.79 3.09 -0.02
C GLN A 138 -19.12 2.45 0.44
N THR A 139 -19.53 1.33 -0.15
CA THR A 139 -20.73 0.57 0.30
C THR A 139 -20.52 -0.02 1.70
N LEU A 140 -19.34 -0.58 1.99
CA LEU A 140 -19.02 -1.09 3.33
C LEU A 140 -18.98 0.02 4.39
N ARG A 141 -18.40 1.18 4.07
CA ARG A 141 -18.39 2.38 4.92
C ARG A 141 -19.80 2.87 5.21
N ALA A 142 -20.59 3.10 4.16
CA ALA A 142 -21.94 3.66 4.29
C ALA A 142 -22.95 2.69 4.91
N LYS A 143 -22.76 1.37 4.77
CA LYS A 143 -23.75 0.34 5.14
C LYS A 143 -23.18 -0.75 6.06
N LEU A 144 -22.13 -0.46 6.83
CA LEU A 144 -21.44 -1.39 7.74
C LEU A 144 -22.37 -2.32 8.55
N THR A 145 -23.45 -1.77 9.11
CA THR A 145 -24.42 -2.52 9.93
C THR A 145 -25.29 -3.49 9.12
N ALA A 146 -25.47 -3.28 7.81
CA ALA A 146 -26.20 -4.17 6.91
C ALA A 146 -25.37 -5.40 6.48
N PHE A 147 -24.03 -5.29 6.43
CA PHE A 147 -23.15 -6.43 6.17
C PHE A 147 -23.14 -7.45 7.33
N GLY A 148 -23.26 -6.97 8.57
CA GLY A 148 -23.34 -7.84 9.76
C GLY A 148 -22.16 -8.80 9.87
N HIS A 149 -22.40 -10.10 9.71
CA HIS A 149 -21.36 -11.13 9.73
C HIS A 149 -20.41 -11.10 8.51
N ASP A 150 -20.85 -10.53 7.39
CA ASP A 150 -20.09 -10.56 6.14
C ASP A 150 -19.02 -9.44 6.04
N VAL A 151 -18.95 -8.54 7.03
CA VAL A 151 -17.86 -7.53 7.15
C VAL A 151 -16.49 -8.20 7.06
N ASN A 152 -16.30 -9.34 7.73
CA ASN A 152 -15.02 -10.06 7.75
C ASN A 152 -14.66 -10.73 6.42
N ILE A 153 -15.59 -10.94 5.48
CA ILE A 153 -15.24 -11.32 4.10
C ILE A 153 -15.04 -10.07 3.23
N SER A 154 -15.89 -9.04 3.34
CA SER A 154 -15.73 -7.77 2.61
C SER A 154 -14.37 -7.12 2.82
N VAL A 155 -13.85 -7.11 4.06
CA VAL A 155 -12.51 -6.58 4.37
C VAL A 155 -11.41 -7.41 3.70
N ARG A 156 -11.52 -8.74 3.68
CA ARG A 156 -10.56 -9.60 2.98
C ARG A 156 -10.62 -9.40 1.46
N CYS A 157 -11.81 -9.25 0.88
CA CYS A 157 -11.97 -8.85 -0.52
C CYS A 157 -11.23 -7.54 -0.79
N LEU A 158 -11.48 -6.48 -0.01
CA LEU A 158 -10.81 -5.18 -0.20
C LEU A 158 -9.27 -5.28 -0.11
N ARG A 159 -8.73 -6.02 0.86
CA ARG A 159 -7.28 -6.25 1.01
C ARG A 159 -6.66 -7.01 -0.17
N VAL A 160 -7.35 -8.01 -0.70
CA VAL A 160 -6.86 -8.82 -1.84
C VAL A 160 -7.05 -8.09 -3.17
N MET A 161 -8.13 -7.32 -3.31
CA MET A 161 -8.43 -6.53 -4.50
C MET A 161 -7.51 -5.33 -4.65
N VAL A 162 -7.17 -4.62 -3.56
CA VAL A 162 -6.26 -3.47 -3.64
C VAL A 162 -4.87 -3.88 -4.14
N GLN A 163 -4.41 -5.06 -3.72
CA GLN A 163 -3.21 -5.72 -4.23
C GLN A 163 -3.29 -6.12 -5.72
N ALA A 164 -4.46 -6.00 -6.37
CA ALA A 164 -4.63 -6.20 -7.81
C ALA A 164 -4.81 -4.88 -8.59
N VAL A 165 -4.74 -3.71 -7.94
CA VAL A 165 -4.90 -2.41 -8.62
C VAL A 165 -3.56 -1.87 -9.09
N ASP A 166 -3.39 -1.73 -10.41
CA ASP A 166 -2.31 -0.94 -11.00
C ASP A 166 -2.66 0.56 -10.93
N PHE A 167 -2.33 1.19 -9.80
CA PHE A 167 -2.62 2.61 -9.58
C PHE A 167 -1.89 3.52 -10.58
N LYS A 168 -0.68 3.16 -11.03
CA LYS A 168 0.09 3.93 -12.01
C LYS A 168 -0.64 4.02 -13.35
N SER A 169 -1.16 2.89 -13.86
CA SER A 169 -1.99 2.89 -15.07
C SER A 169 -3.32 3.61 -14.86
N VAL A 170 -3.99 3.42 -13.72
CA VAL A 170 -5.27 4.07 -13.41
C VAL A 170 -5.15 5.59 -13.38
N VAL A 171 -4.19 6.13 -12.62
CA VAL A 171 -3.96 7.58 -12.53
C VAL A 171 -3.58 8.18 -13.88
N LYS A 172 -2.67 7.54 -14.62
CA LYS A 172 -2.14 8.07 -15.88
C LYS A 172 -3.20 8.18 -17.00
N ASN A 173 -4.17 7.26 -17.05
CA ASN A 173 -5.12 7.17 -18.15
C ASN A 173 -6.55 7.63 -17.78
N SER A 174 -6.89 7.74 -16.50
CA SER A 174 -8.24 8.11 -16.03
C SER A 174 -8.19 9.06 -14.81
N PRO A 175 -7.74 10.31 -14.99
CA PRO A 175 -7.69 11.30 -13.89
C PRO A 175 -9.09 11.63 -13.31
N GLU A 176 -10.15 11.49 -14.12
CA GLU A 176 -11.52 11.62 -13.66
C GLU A 176 -11.90 10.51 -12.66
N PHE A 177 -11.38 9.29 -12.83
CA PHE A 177 -11.55 8.22 -11.84
C PHE A 177 -10.85 8.56 -10.51
N VAL A 178 -9.66 9.16 -10.57
CA VAL A 178 -8.92 9.59 -9.37
C VAL A 178 -9.74 10.60 -8.58
N ARG A 179 -10.27 11.65 -9.21
CA ARG A 179 -11.09 12.66 -8.54
C ARG A 179 -12.47 12.15 -8.10
N SER A 180 -13.05 11.18 -8.82
CA SER A 180 -14.41 10.67 -8.54
C SER A 180 -14.45 9.54 -7.51
N TYR A 181 -13.36 8.79 -7.32
CA TYR A 181 -13.35 7.58 -6.48
C TYR A 181 -12.17 7.51 -5.50
N LEU A 182 -10.93 7.79 -5.93
CA LEU A 182 -9.75 7.64 -5.07
C LEU A 182 -9.60 8.80 -4.08
N LEU A 183 -9.70 10.05 -4.53
CA LEU A 183 -9.65 11.22 -3.65
C LEU A 183 -10.80 11.19 -2.62
N PRO A 184 -12.06 10.87 -2.98
CA PRO A 184 -13.12 10.62 -2.01
C PRO A 184 -12.81 9.46 -1.05
N PHE A 185 -12.16 8.37 -1.46
CA PHE A 185 -11.74 7.32 -0.54
C PHE A 185 -10.76 7.85 0.52
N PHE A 186 -9.73 8.61 0.11
CA PHE A 186 -8.74 9.18 1.04
C PHE A 186 -9.34 10.26 1.95
N ASN A 187 -10.17 11.17 1.42
CA ASN A 187 -10.87 12.17 2.24
C ASN A 187 -11.79 11.49 3.27
N ASN A 188 -12.59 10.52 2.85
CA ASN A 188 -13.45 9.76 3.76
C ASN A 188 -12.65 9.05 4.87
N ALA A 189 -11.48 8.50 4.56
CA ALA A 189 -10.59 7.88 5.54
C ALA A 189 -10.00 8.90 6.53
N ALA A 190 -9.58 10.07 6.05
CA ALA A 190 -9.11 11.18 6.87
C ALA A 190 -10.21 11.72 7.80
N ASP A 191 -11.43 11.89 7.27
CA ASP A 191 -12.60 12.38 7.99
C ASP A 191 -13.08 11.38 9.04
N ASP A 192 -13.11 10.08 8.73
CA ASP A 192 -13.47 9.01 9.68
C ASP A 192 -12.48 8.98 10.86
N LEU A 193 -11.18 9.06 10.59
CA LEU A 193 -10.13 9.08 11.61
C LEU A 193 -10.18 10.34 12.48
N ALA A 194 -10.28 11.52 11.86
CA ALA A 194 -10.39 12.80 12.60
C ALA A 194 -11.66 12.84 13.46
N GLN A 195 -12.79 12.36 12.93
CA GLN A 195 -14.03 12.27 13.69
C GLN A 195 -13.96 11.25 14.82
N VAL A 196 -13.19 10.15 14.68
CA VAL A 196 -12.92 9.23 15.79
C VAL A 196 -12.04 9.89 16.86
N MET A 197 -10.97 10.61 16.50
CA MET A 197 -10.16 11.37 17.47
C MET A 197 -10.99 12.40 18.25
N GLU A 198 -11.81 13.19 17.56
CA GLU A 198 -12.69 14.19 18.19
C GLU A 198 -13.68 13.53 19.16
N ASN A 199 -14.21 12.36 18.79
CA ASN A 199 -15.11 11.59 19.65
C ASN A 199 -14.41 11.03 20.89
N LEU A 200 -13.19 10.51 20.74
CA LEU A 200 -12.36 10.06 21.87
C LEU A 200 -12.11 11.21 22.85
N ILE A 201 -11.59 12.35 22.37
CA ILE A 201 -11.32 13.57 23.17
C ILE A 201 -12.59 14.04 23.93
N LYS A 202 -13.78 13.86 23.34
CA LYS A 202 -15.07 14.24 23.94
C LYS A 202 -15.70 13.15 24.82
N GLU A 203 -14.97 12.08 25.14
CA GLU A 203 -15.42 10.85 25.82
C GLU A 203 -16.71 10.24 25.23
N ARG A 204 -16.89 10.32 23.91
CA ARG A 204 -18.02 9.76 23.17
C ARG A 204 -17.60 8.43 22.53
N PHE A 205 -18.42 7.38 22.73
CA PHE A 205 -18.09 6.03 22.27
C PHE A 205 -19.28 5.34 21.57
N SER A 206 -18.98 4.42 20.64
CA SER A 206 -19.92 3.56 19.90
C SER A 206 -20.61 2.49 20.76
N HIS A 207 -20.04 2.20 21.92
CA HIS A 207 -20.54 1.24 22.90
C HIS A 207 -21.30 1.93 24.06
N VAL A 208 -21.05 3.21 24.32
CA VAL A 208 -21.83 4.01 25.27
C VAL A 208 -23.19 4.32 24.65
N LYS A 209 -24.26 4.01 25.38
CA LYS A 209 -25.61 3.84 24.82
C LYS A 209 -26.31 5.16 24.50
N GLY A 210 -25.98 5.72 23.34
CA GLY A 210 -26.67 6.89 22.75
C GLY A 210 -25.76 8.05 22.37
N THR A 211 -24.44 7.92 22.52
CA THR A 211 -23.47 8.99 22.19
C THR A 211 -23.02 9.01 20.73
N ILE A 212 -22.91 7.86 20.07
CA ILE A 212 -22.45 7.72 18.66
C ILE A 212 -23.25 6.62 17.94
N THR A 213 -23.52 6.81 16.65
CA THR A 213 -24.05 5.78 15.74
C THR A 213 -22.97 4.80 15.30
N ARG A 214 -23.21 3.49 15.41
CA ARG A 214 -22.30 2.46 14.89
C ARG A 214 -22.23 2.53 13.35
N GLY A 215 -21.06 2.87 12.82
CA GLY A 215 -20.82 3.18 11.40
C GLY A 215 -19.39 3.69 11.21
N ALA A 216 -19.14 4.41 10.11
CA ALA A 216 -17.81 4.89 9.73
C ALA A 216 -17.07 5.70 10.83
N THR A 217 -17.80 6.48 11.62
CA THR A 217 -17.28 7.35 12.69
C THR A 217 -17.05 6.62 14.03
N SER A 218 -16.83 5.30 14.01
CA SER A 218 -16.64 4.48 15.20
C SER A 218 -15.28 3.77 15.22
N LEU A 219 -14.73 3.62 16.43
CA LEU A 219 -13.46 2.93 16.66
C LEU A 219 -13.49 1.48 16.13
N ASP A 220 -14.63 0.80 16.28
CA ASP A 220 -14.91 -0.53 15.70
C ASP A 220 -14.61 -0.56 14.19
N TYR A 221 -15.09 0.44 13.43
CA TYR A 221 -14.89 0.52 11.98
C TYR A 221 -13.44 0.82 11.63
N VAL A 222 -12.80 1.75 12.34
CA VAL A 222 -11.39 2.06 12.12
C VAL A 222 -10.54 0.80 12.29
N HIS A 223 -10.70 0.10 13.41
CA HIS A 223 -9.91 -1.09 13.73
C HIS A 223 -10.23 -2.32 12.85
N MET A 224 -11.50 -2.57 12.53
CA MET A 224 -11.91 -3.78 11.80
C MET A 224 -11.91 -3.63 10.28
N VAL A 225 -12.07 -2.41 9.76
CA VAL A 225 -12.22 -2.14 8.32
C VAL A 225 -11.13 -1.21 7.81
N LEU A 226 -10.95 -0.03 8.42
CA LEU A 226 -10.10 1.00 7.82
C LEU A 226 -8.61 0.65 7.90
N LEU A 227 -8.09 0.30 9.09
CA LEU A 227 -6.66 -0.02 9.27
C LEU A 227 -6.20 -1.20 8.40
N PRO A 228 -6.91 -2.35 8.33
CA PRO A 228 -6.46 -3.47 7.50
C PRO A 228 -6.47 -3.14 6.01
N VAL A 229 -7.40 -2.30 5.54
CA VAL A 229 -7.49 -1.86 4.14
C VAL A 229 -6.42 -0.81 3.82
N LEU A 230 -6.24 0.21 4.67
CA LEU A 230 -5.18 1.23 4.50
C LEU A 230 -3.79 0.61 4.55
N SER A 231 -3.52 -0.31 5.49
CA SER A 231 -2.23 -1.01 5.54
C SER A 231 -1.94 -1.74 4.23
N SER A 232 -2.92 -2.51 3.71
CA SER A 232 -2.76 -3.26 2.46
C SER A 232 -2.71 -2.38 1.22
N LEU A 233 -3.29 -1.18 1.28
CA LEU A 233 -3.22 -0.16 0.22
C LEU A 233 -1.82 0.47 0.18
N PHE A 234 -1.32 0.98 1.31
CA PHE A 234 0.00 1.61 1.39
C PHE A 234 1.13 0.62 1.13
N ASP A 235 1.03 -0.61 1.66
CA ASP A 235 1.95 -1.72 1.39
C ASP A 235 2.04 -2.03 -0.11
N HIS A 236 0.89 -2.10 -0.81
CA HIS A 236 0.85 -2.33 -2.25
C HIS A 236 1.40 -1.14 -3.07
N ILE A 237 1.13 0.10 -2.64
CA ILE A 237 1.68 1.31 -3.28
C ILE A 237 3.21 1.36 -3.11
N GLY A 238 3.73 0.97 -1.95
CA GLY A 238 5.17 0.89 -1.67
C GLY A 238 5.85 -0.19 -2.49
N HIS A 239 5.35 -1.43 -2.44
CA HIS A 239 5.91 -2.58 -3.17
C HIS A 239 5.95 -2.39 -4.69
N ASN A 240 5.08 -1.55 -5.28
CA ASN A 240 5.02 -1.29 -6.72
C ASN A 240 5.51 0.13 -7.10
N GLU A 241 6.10 0.87 -6.15
CA GLU A 241 6.60 2.26 -6.30
C GLU A 241 5.56 3.24 -6.92
N PHE A 242 4.27 3.04 -6.65
CA PHE A 242 3.16 3.88 -7.16
C PHE A 242 3.01 5.23 -6.44
N GLY A 243 3.75 5.45 -5.34
CA GLY A 243 3.59 6.61 -4.45
C GLY A 243 3.75 7.95 -5.16
N SER A 244 4.77 8.09 -6.01
CA SER A 244 5.08 9.32 -6.75
C SER A 244 4.05 9.70 -7.82
N ASP A 245 3.25 8.73 -8.30
CA ASP A 245 2.18 8.97 -9.26
C ASP A 245 0.84 9.29 -8.56
N MET A 246 0.54 8.63 -7.43
CA MET A 246 -0.80 8.66 -6.82
C MET A 246 -0.92 9.53 -5.56
N LEU A 247 0.12 9.60 -4.71
CA LEU A 247 0.07 10.27 -3.40
C LEU A 247 0.53 11.74 -3.49
N VAL A 248 -0.02 12.46 -4.47
CA VAL A 248 0.33 13.85 -4.83
C VAL A 248 -0.93 14.74 -4.89
N GLY A 249 -0.75 16.06 -4.81
CA GLY A 249 -1.85 17.03 -4.84
C GLY A 249 -2.84 16.85 -3.67
N ASP A 250 -4.14 16.97 -3.93
CA ASP A 250 -5.20 16.86 -2.91
C ASP A 250 -5.15 15.52 -2.14
N THR A 251 -4.80 14.43 -2.84
CA THR A 251 -4.59 13.10 -2.23
C THR A 251 -3.49 13.13 -1.18
N GLN A 252 -2.45 13.95 -1.37
CA GLN A 252 -1.35 14.11 -0.42
C GLN A 252 -1.79 14.82 0.85
N LEU A 253 -2.64 15.85 0.74
CA LEU A 253 -3.22 16.54 1.89
C LEU A 253 -4.08 15.60 2.74
N ALA A 254 -4.94 14.81 2.09
CA ALA A 254 -5.69 13.74 2.76
C ALA A 254 -4.78 12.71 3.44
N CYS A 255 -3.66 12.36 2.82
CA CYS A 255 -2.67 11.45 3.38
C CYS A 255 -1.92 12.03 4.59
N TYR A 256 -1.60 13.33 4.61
CA TYR A 256 -1.07 13.99 5.82
C TYR A 256 -2.09 13.96 6.97
N ARG A 257 -3.38 14.20 6.69
CA ARG A 257 -4.46 14.07 7.69
C ARG A 257 -4.55 12.64 8.25
N ILE A 258 -4.46 11.62 7.39
CA ILE A 258 -4.43 10.21 7.78
C ILE A 258 -3.19 9.91 8.66
N LEU A 259 -1.99 10.30 8.22
CA LEU A 259 -0.74 10.10 8.97
C LEU A 259 -0.81 10.73 10.37
N ASN A 260 -1.20 12.00 10.45
CA ASN A 260 -1.37 12.74 11.70
C ASN A 260 -2.30 11.98 12.66
N ALA A 261 -3.45 11.53 12.15
CA ALA A 261 -4.43 10.80 12.96
C ALA A 261 -3.95 9.40 13.41
N LEU A 262 -3.38 8.62 12.49
CA LEU A 262 -2.86 7.28 12.80
C LEU A 262 -1.73 7.32 13.84
N TYR A 263 -0.79 8.25 13.67
CA TYR A 263 0.33 8.42 14.60
C TYR A 263 -0.18 8.85 15.97
N THR A 264 -1.01 9.90 16.02
CA THR A 264 -1.56 10.44 17.29
C THR A 264 -2.38 9.39 18.05
N LEU A 265 -3.24 8.62 17.37
CA LEU A 265 -4.00 7.50 17.97
C LEU A 265 -3.08 6.41 18.55
N GLY A 266 -1.93 6.15 17.91
CA GLY A 266 -0.95 5.17 18.35
C GLY A 266 -0.11 5.59 19.55
N THR A 267 0.27 6.88 19.60
CA THR A 267 1.18 7.43 20.63
C THR A 267 0.45 8.03 21.82
N ASN A 268 -0.49 8.94 21.60
CA ASN A 268 -1.07 9.81 22.63
C ASN A 268 -2.26 9.15 23.36
N SER A 269 -2.13 7.87 23.72
CA SER A 269 -3.19 7.07 24.38
C SER A 269 -3.72 7.70 25.69
N SER A 270 -2.91 8.50 26.38
CA SER A 270 -3.26 9.23 27.61
C SER A 270 -4.14 10.46 27.38
N THR A 271 -4.05 11.10 26.21
CA THR A 271 -4.82 12.30 25.85
C THR A 271 -6.29 11.99 25.54
N PHE A 272 -6.59 10.72 25.19
CA PHE A 272 -7.89 10.33 24.64
C PHE A 272 -8.92 9.81 25.66
N ALA A 273 -8.51 9.29 26.82
CA ALA A 273 -9.44 8.79 27.82
C ALA A 273 -8.79 8.64 29.20
N GLN A 274 -9.49 9.03 30.26
CA GLN A 274 -9.13 8.70 31.65
C GLN A 274 -9.68 7.34 32.10
N ARG A 275 -10.21 6.52 31.17
CA ARG A 275 -10.90 5.27 31.47
C ARG A 275 -10.09 4.07 30.99
N ASP A 276 -9.64 3.24 31.94
CA ASP A 276 -8.81 2.05 31.72
C ASP A 276 -9.31 1.15 30.58
N THR A 277 -10.62 0.95 30.47
CA THR A 277 -11.23 0.08 29.43
C THR A 277 -11.00 0.60 28.01
N ILE A 278 -10.91 1.92 27.83
CA ILE A 278 -10.64 2.53 26.52
C ILE A 278 -9.14 2.58 26.25
N GLN A 279 -8.32 2.86 27.27
CA GLN A 279 -6.86 2.74 27.14
C GLN A 279 -6.44 1.30 26.77
N ALA A 280 -7.10 0.29 27.35
CA ALA A 280 -6.86 -1.12 27.03
C ALA A 280 -7.23 -1.49 25.58
N GLU A 281 -8.39 -1.06 25.07
CA GLU A 281 -8.76 -1.31 23.67
C GLU A 281 -7.93 -0.49 22.66
N LEU A 282 -7.51 0.74 22.99
CA LEU A 282 -6.53 1.48 22.19
C LEU A 282 -5.16 0.75 22.18
N ALA A 283 -4.69 0.30 23.33
CA ALA A 283 -3.42 -0.45 23.45
C ALA A 283 -3.45 -1.78 22.68
N ARG A 284 -4.59 -2.48 22.68
CA ARG A 284 -4.81 -3.72 21.91
C ARG A 284 -4.64 -3.53 20.40
N HIS A 285 -5.00 -2.37 19.88
CA HIS A 285 -5.00 -2.08 18.44
C HIS A 285 -3.81 -1.23 17.97
N ARG A 286 -3.00 -0.69 18.89
CA ARG A 286 -1.74 0.00 18.59
C ARG A 286 -0.81 -0.73 17.60
N PRO A 287 -0.65 -2.06 17.64
CA PRO A 287 0.15 -2.78 16.63
C PRO A 287 -0.34 -2.57 15.19
N ALA A 288 -1.65 -2.50 14.97
CA ALA A 288 -2.23 -2.33 13.64
C ALA A 288 -2.16 -0.86 13.17
N LEU A 289 -2.14 0.10 14.10
CA LEU A 289 -1.80 1.49 13.81
C LEU A 289 -0.34 1.58 13.34
N GLY A 290 0.59 0.94 14.05
CA GLY A 290 2.00 0.88 13.66
C GLY A 290 2.28 0.17 12.34
N GLU A 291 1.64 -0.97 12.07
CA GLU A 291 1.70 -1.67 10.77
C GLU A 291 1.22 -0.75 9.63
N CYS A 292 0.14 0.00 9.84
CA CYS A 292 -0.39 0.95 8.86
C CYS A 292 0.54 2.16 8.64
N VAL A 293 1.16 2.70 9.69
CA VAL A 293 2.11 3.83 9.60
C VAL A 293 3.46 3.40 9.02
N GLY A 294 3.92 2.18 9.29
CA GLY A 294 5.07 1.57 8.63
C GLY A 294 4.84 1.40 7.13
N SER A 295 3.69 0.82 6.76
CA SER A 295 3.28 0.70 5.35
C SER A 295 3.23 2.07 4.66
N PHE A 296 2.63 3.09 5.30
CA PHE A 296 2.61 4.47 4.81
C PHE A 296 4.03 5.03 4.59
N ALA A 297 4.92 4.84 5.56
CA ALA A 297 6.29 5.34 5.50
C ALA A 297 7.15 4.68 4.40
N SER A 298 6.76 3.50 3.91
CA SER A 298 7.39 2.81 2.77
C SER A 298 6.91 3.29 1.40
N CYS A 299 5.87 4.14 1.33
CA CYS A 299 5.20 4.49 0.06
C CYS A 299 5.00 6.00 -0.17
N PHE A 300 5.04 6.83 0.87
CA PHE A 300 4.69 8.25 0.76
C PHE A 300 5.82 9.07 0.09
N PRO A 301 5.57 9.83 -0.99
CA PRO A 301 6.60 10.42 -1.84
C PRO A 301 7.25 11.71 -1.27
N VAL A 302 7.08 11.99 0.03
CA VAL A 302 7.60 13.20 0.70
C VAL A 302 8.22 12.85 2.06
N ALA A 303 9.35 13.49 2.39
CA ALA A 303 10.17 13.23 3.57
C ALA A 303 9.52 13.81 4.85
N PHE A 304 8.39 13.24 5.26
CA PHE A 304 7.50 13.83 6.28
C PHE A 304 8.11 13.96 7.69
N LEU A 305 9.20 13.24 8.01
CA LEU A 305 9.94 13.40 9.28
C LEU A 305 11.00 14.53 9.22
N GLU A 306 11.14 15.18 8.07
CA GLU A 306 12.14 16.21 7.74
C GLU A 306 11.47 17.42 7.04
N PRO A 307 10.46 18.07 7.67
CA PRO A 307 9.58 19.03 7.00
C PRO A 307 10.30 20.20 6.30
N ASP A 308 11.45 20.64 6.82
CA ASP A 308 12.27 21.70 6.22
C ASP A 308 12.85 21.34 4.83
N LYS A 309 12.88 20.05 4.47
CA LYS A 309 13.32 19.55 3.15
C LYS A 309 12.18 19.45 2.13
N ASN A 310 10.93 19.44 2.58
CA ASN A 310 9.77 19.22 1.72
C ASN A 310 9.54 20.33 0.68
N LYS A 311 10.16 21.50 0.85
CA LYS A 311 10.20 22.59 -0.14
C LYS A 311 11.05 22.28 -1.39
N TYR A 312 12.02 21.36 -1.28
CA TYR A 312 12.91 20.96 -2.37
C TYR A 312 12.38 19.75 -3.17
N ASN A 313 11.40 19.03 -2.64
CA ASN A 313 10.86 17.83 -3.27
C ASN A 313 9.72 18.16 -4.25
N LYS A 314 9.94 17.93 -5.55
CA LYS A 314 8.97 18.19 -6.63
C LYS A 314 7.60 17.48 -6.51
N HIS A 315 7.49 16.43 -5.68
CA HIS A 315 6.23 15.72 -5.42
C HIS A 315 5.48 16.29 -4.21
N SER A 316 6.09 17.16 -3.42
CA SER A 316 5.49 17.82 -2.27
C SER A 316 4.54 18.94 -2.71
N ILE A 317 3.41 19.08 -2.04
CA ILE A 317 2.56 20.28 -2.17
C ILE A 317 3.35 21.57 -1.85
N LEU A 318 4.34 21.51 -0.95
CA LEU A 318 5.16 22.65 -0.52
C LEU A 318 6.29 23.03 -1.49
N PHE A 319 6.37 22.42 -2.68
CA PHE A 319 7.51 22.56 -3.59
C PHE A 319 7.72 23.99 -4.11
N GLY A 320 8.96 24.48 -4.03
CA GLY A 320 9.34 25.81 -4.55
C GLY A 320 8.90 27.00 -3.68
N ILE A 321 8.31 26.75 -2.50
CA ILE A 321 7.73 27.79 -1.64
C ILE A 321 8.80 28.40 -0.72
N GLU A 322 9.61 29.30 -1.27
CA GLU A 322 10.48 30.18 -0.48
C GLU A 322 9.66 31.28 0.20
N GLY A 323 9.03 30.93 1.34
CA GLY A 323 8.39 31.89 2.25
C GLY A 323 6.93 32.27 1.95
N LYS A 324 6.30 31.69 0.93
CA LYS A 324 4.89 31.98 0.53
C LYS A 324 3.88 30.88 0.88
N ILE A 325 3.86 30.43 2.14
CA ILE A 325 2.83 29.47 2.62
C ILE A 325 1.39 30.02 2.40
N SER A 326 1.24 31.33 2.30
CA SER A 326 0.01 32.05 1.91
C SER A 326 -0.59 31.73 0.54
N GLU A 327 0.14 31.05 -0.36
CA GLU A 327 -0.40 30.64 -1.68
C GLU A 327 -1.07 29.25 -1.65
N HIS A 328 -1.13 28.60 -0.49
CA HIS A 328 -1.95 27.40 -0.24
C HIS A 328 -3.32 27.71 0.38
N SER A 329 -4.22 26.73 0.35
CA SER A 329 -5.44 26.76 1.16
C SER A 329 -5.09 26.79 2.66
N LEU A 330 -5.93 27.49 3.44
CA LEU A 330 -5.77 27.56 4.90
C LEU A 330 -5.78 26.16 5.55
N GLU A 331 -6.56 25.22 5.00
CA GLU A 331 -6.58 23.81 5.39
C GLU A 331 -5.20 23.14 5.28
N ALA A 332 -4.46 23.39 4.20
CA ALA A 332 -3.12 22.82 4.04
C ALA A 332 -2.10 23.41 5.02
N GLN A 333 -2.27 24.67 5.43
CA GLN A 333 -1.45 25.28 6.50
C GLN A 333 -1.76 24.61 7.84
N GLU A 334 -3.04 24.53 8.21
CA GLU A 334 -3.51 23.93 9.46
C GLU A 334 -3.05 22.46 9.60
N VAL A 335 -3.16 21.66 8.54
CA VAL A 335 -2.72 20.26 8.55
C VAL A 335 -1.21 20.13 8.73
N MET A 336 -0.40 21.01 8.13
CA MET A 336 1.06 20.96 8.30
C MET A 336 1.51 21.43 9.69
N ASP A 337 0.83 22.41 10.28
CA ASP A 337 1.10 22.84 11.66
C ASP A 337 0.69 21.76 12.68
N GLN A 338 -0.48 21.14 12.52
CA GLN A 338 -0.88 19.98 13.33
C GLN A 338 0.10 18.80 13.20
N LEU A 339 0.60 18.53 11.99
CA LEU A 339 1.59 17.47 11.77
C LEU A 339 2.91 17.76 12.50
N LYS A 340 3.35 19.03 12.49
CA LYS A 340 4.57 19.50 13.16
C LYS A 340 4.49 19.47 14.68
N GLU A 341 3.29 19.56 15.25
CA GLU A 341 3.04 19.39 16.70
C GLU A 341 3.00 17.90 17.10
N ASN A 342 2.29 17.06 16.34
CA ASN A 342 2.02 15.66 16.73
C ASN A 342 3.08 14.65 16.27
N VAL A 343 3.76 14.88 15.14
CA VAL A 343 4.75 13.96 14.57
C VAL A 343 6.18 14.50 14.83
N PRO A 344 7.01 13.81 15.64
CA PRO A 344 8.37 14.27 15.93
C PRO A 344 9.28 14.16 14.72
N THR A 345 10.28 15.05 14.64
CA THR A 345 11.32 15.02 13.61
C THR A 345 12.21 13.77 13.73
N LEU A 346 12.83 13.37 12.61
CA LEU A 346 13.67 12.17 12.56
C LEU A 346 14.75 12.14 13.65
N GLU A 347 15.41 13.27 13.91
CA GLU A 347 16.44 13.42 14.97
C GLU A 347 15.91 13.09 16.38
N LYS A 348 14.70 13.58 16.72
CA LYS A 348 14.06 13.29 18.02
C LYS A 348 13.77 11.80 18.15
N ILE A 349 13.25 11.18 17.08
CA ILE A 349 12.92 9.74 17.08
C ILE A 349 14.18 8.88 17.22
N VAL A 350 15.26 9.20 16.49
CA VAL A 350 16.53 8.47 16.61
C VAL A 350 17.08 8.56 18.03
N THR A 351 17.00 9.75 18.65
CA THR A 351 17.42 9.99 20.04
C THR A 351 16.56 9.23 21.05
N GLU A 352 15.24 9.17 20.85
CA GLU A 352 14.30 8.42 21.70
C GLU A 352 14.54 6.91 21.63
N ILE A 353 14.70 6.36 20.41
CA ILE A 353 15.05 4.95 20.18
C ILE A 353 16.43 4.62 20.78
N GLU A 354 17.41 5.53 20.69
CA GLU A 354 18.71 5.36 21.33
C GLU A 354 18.62 5.35 22.86
N GLY A 355 17.85 6.27 23.46
CA GLY A 355 17.61 6.30 24.90
C GLY A 355 16.98 5.01 25.42
N LEU A 356 15.92 4.53 24.74
CA LEU A 356 15.25 3.27 25.06
C LEU A 356 16.18 2.06 24.89
N ALA A 357 17.00 2.05 23.82
CA ALA A 357 18.01 1.00 23.63
C ALA A 357 19.15 1.07 24.67
N HIS A 358 19.35 2.19 25.37
CA HIS A 358 20.32 2.33 26.46
C HIS A 358 19.76 1.98 27.85
N SER A 359 18.45 2.08 28.11
CA SER A 359 17.84 1.58 29.36
C SER A 359 17.77 0.04 29.42
N GLY A 360 17.91 -0.64 28.28
CA GLY A 360 17.55 -2.04 28.10
C GLY A 360 16.10 -2.23 27.62
N GLY A 361 15.32 -1.15 27.58
CA GLY A 361 14.06 -0.99 26.86
C GLY A 361 13.02 -2.09 27.09
N LYS A 362 12.28 -2.02 28.19
CA LYS A 362 11.14 -2.92 28.42
C LYS A 362 9.90 -2.42 27.68
N TYR A 363 9.07 -3.35 27.21
CA TYR A 363 7.80 -3.05 26.54
C TYR A 363 6.95 -1.99 27.26
N HIS A 364 6.83 -2.14 28.58
CA HIS A 364 6.00 -1.29 29.44
C HIS A 364 6.55 0.14 29.64
N GLU A 365 7.81 0.41 29.29
CA GLU A 365 8.43 1.74 29.41
C GLU A 365 8.00 2.67 28.26
N ALA A 366 7.93 2.13 27.03
CA ALA A 366 7.62 2.92 25.83
C ALA A 366 6.88 2.08 24.75
N PRO A 367 5.66 1.58 25.02
CA PRO A 367 4.94 0.73 24.08
C PRO A 367 4.55 1.46 22.79
N HIS A 368 4.44 2.79 22.81
CA HIS A 368 4.22 3.60 21.62
C HIS A 368 5.45 3.67 20.70
N VAL A 369 6.65 3.83 21.26
CA VAL A 369 7.89 3.79 20.49
C VAL A 369 8.07 2.42 19.85
N ILE A 370 7.87 1.36 20.63
CA ILE A 370 8.07 -0.04 20.21
C ILE A 370 7.04 -0.48 19.16
N GLU A 371 5.77 -0.07 19.28
CA GLU A 371 4.70 -0.57 18.41
C GLU A 371 4.34 0.35 17.24
N VAL A 372 4.73 1.64 17.24
CA VAL A 372 4.32 2.61 16.20
C VAL A 372 5.54 3.32 15.62
N THR A 373 6.33 4.00 16.46
CA THR A 373 7.44 4.85 16.00
C THR A 373 8.57 4.03 15.35
N LEU A 374 8.87 2.85 15.90
CA LEU A 374 9.95 1.99 15.43
C LEU A 374 9.61 1.29 14.08
N PRO A 375 8.41 0.67 13.87
CA PRO A 375 7.98 0.20 12.54
C PRO A 375 7.94 1.31 11.49
N MET A 376 7.50 2.52 11.86
CA MET A 376 7.51 3.70 10.99
C MET A 376 8.93 4.00 10.50
N VAL A 377 9.90 4.12 11.42
CA VAL A 377 11.29 4.50 11.06
C VAL A 377 12.06 3.37 10.38
N CYS A 378 11.79 2.10 10.71
CA CYS A 378 12.36 0.96 9.99
C CYS A 378 11.88 0.89 8.52
N SER A 379 10.69 1.42 8.23
CA SER A 379 10.18 1.54 6.85
C SER A 379 10.66 2.82 6.15
N TYR A 380 10.72 3.94 6.88
CA TYR A 380 11.14 5.25 6.36
C TYR A 380 12.61 5.28 5.90
N LEU A 381 13.54 4.76 6.72
CA LEU A 381 14.97 4.92 6.48
C LEU A 381 15.48 4.22 5.21
N PRO A 382 15.13 2.95 4.92
CA PRO A 382 15.55 2.29 3.68
C PRO A 382 14.93 2.91 2.42
N PHE A 383 13.71 3.45 2.52
CA PHE A 383 13.03 4.14 1.42
C PHE A 383 13.74 5.46 1.07
N TRP A 384 14.00 6.31 2.07
CA TRP A 384 14.63 7.63 1.86
C TRP A 384 16.14 7.59 1.65
N LEU A 385 16.86 6.56 2.10
CA LEU A 385 18.31 6.43 1.87
C LEU A 385 18.69 6.45 0.37
N LYS A 386 17.82 5.90 -0.50
CA LYS A 386 18.00 5.97 -1.98
C LYS A 386 18.12 7.42 -2.51
N CYS A 387 17.59 8.39 -1.78
CA CYS A 387 17.46 9.80 -2.18
C CYS A 387 18.26 10.79 -1.31
N GLY A 388 19.02 10.28 -0.34
CA GLY A 388 19.80 11.08 0.62
C GLY A 388 21.28 11.26 0.23
N PRO A 389 22.09 11.90 1.09
CA PRO A 389 23.48 12.27 0.77
C PRO A 389 24.46 11.10 0.54
N ASP A 390 24.11 9.88 0.99
CA ASP A 390 24.85 8.63 0.72
C ASP A 390 24.32 7.89 -0.53
N GLY A 391 23.30 8.41 -1.23
CA GLY A 391 22.66 7.79 -2.41
C GLY A 391 23.47 7.90 -3.71
N ASN A 392 23.14 7.06 -4.69
CA ASN A 392 23.80 6.98 -6.00
C ASN A 392 23.38 8.15 -6.93
N HIS A 393 23.83 9.36 -6.60
CA HIS A 393 23.62 10.55 -7.42
C HIS A 393 24.84 10.84 -8.32
N THR A 394 24.64 10.89 -9.63
CA THR A 394 25.69 11.18 -10.63
C THR A 394 26.28 12.58 -10.50
N GLU A 395 25.44 13.53 -10.09
CA GLU A 395 25.81 14.89 -9.68
C GLU A 395 25.24 15.11 -8.28
N ARG A 396 26.01 15.70 -7.37
CA ARG A 396 25.51 16.02 -6.02
C ARG A 396 24.56 17.21 -6.09
N PRO A 397 23.28 17.06 -5.69
CA PRO A 397 22.37 18.20 -5.58
C PRO A 397 22.92 19.24 -4.60
N LYS A 398 22.64 20.52 -4.88
CA LYS A 398 22.93 21.62 -3.96
C LYS A 398 22.07 21.54 -2.69
N ASP A 399 20.81 21.13 -2.87
CA ASP A 399 19.82 20.96 -1.83
C ASP A 399 19.20 19.55 -2.00
N TYR A 400 19.19 18.74 -0.94
CA TYR A 400 18.66 17.36 -0.97
C TYR A 400 17.21 17.32 -0.49
N VAL A 401 16.44 16.34 -0.99
CA VAL A 401 15.04 16.11 -0.59
C VAL A 401 14.90 15.41 0.78
N THR A 402 15.99 14.88 1.30
CA THR A 402 16.15 14.24 2.63
C THR A 402 17.64 14.31 3.02
N GLU A 403 17.93 14.33 4.31
CA GLU A 403 19.28 14.18 4.88
C GLU A 403 19.53 12.78 5.46
N VAL A 404 18.65 11.79 5.19
CA VAL A 404 18.85 10.39 5.61
C VAL A 404 20.19 9.83 5.10
N THR A 405 21.06 9.48 6.04
CA THR A 405 22.37 8.88 5.81
C THR A 405 22.40 7.39 6.18
N ALA A 406 23.36 6.66 5.61
CA ALA A 406 23.63 5.29 6.01
C ALA A 406 24.06 5.20 7.49
N GLN A 407 24.65 6.27 8.04
CA GLN A 407 25.04 6.34 9.45
C GLN A 407 23.83 6.38 10.40
N GLN A 408 22.81 7.19 10.11
CA GLN A 408 21.56 7.19 10.90
C GLN A 408 20.83 5.84 10.78
N MET A 409 20.76 5.27 9.57
CA MET A 409 20.19 3.94 9.33
C MET A 409 20.89 2.87 10.19
N ASN A 410 22.22 2.81 10.15
CA ASN A 410 23.00 1.84 10.90
C ASN A 410 22.90 2.05 12.43
N ALA A 411 22.81 3.29 12.91
CA ALA A 411 22.59 3.59 14.33
C ALA A 411 21.23 3.06 14.82
N VAL A 412 20.15 3.31 14.06
CA VAL A 412 18.82 2.77 14.39
C VAL A 412 18.83 1.24 14.36
N LEU A 413 19.44 0.61 13.36
CA LEU A 413 19.56 -0.86 13.32
C LEU A 413 20.28 -1.41 14.57
N GLY A 414 21.39 -0.80 14.96
CA GLY A 414 22.14 -1.19 16.16
C GLY A 414 21.28 -1.11 17.43
N ASN A 415 20.49 -0.05 17.57
CA ASN A 415 19.57 0.15 18.69
C ASN A 415 18.39 -0.84 18.66
N VAL A 416 17.80 -1.10 17.49
CA VAL A 416 16.73 -2.11 17.32
C VAL A 416 17.22 -3.52 17.64
N LEU A 417 18.40 -3.92 17.16
CA LEU A 417 19.01 -5.21 17.49
C LEU A 417 19.29 -5.33 18.99
N LYS A 418 19.79 -4.25 19.63
CA LYS A 418 20.04 -4.19 21.08
C LYS A 418 18.73 -4.34 21.88
N LEU A 419 17.63 -3.72 21.44
CA LEU A 419 16.30 -3.87 22.07
C LEU A 419 15.76 -5.30 21.94
N ILE A 420 15.85 -5.92 20.76
CA ILE A 420 15.47 -7.32 20.56
C ILE A 420 16.29 -8.23 21.49
N LEU A 421 17.62 -8.12 21.45
CA LEU A 421 18.56 -8.92 22.25
C LEU A 421 18.29 -8.80 23.75
N SER A 422 18.01 -7.61 24.25
CA SER A 422 17.74 -7.34 25.67
C SER A 422 16.43 -7.95 26.18
N ASN A 423 15.51 -8.34 25.27
CA ASN A 423 14.20 -8.90 25.60
C ASN A 423 14.02 -10.38 25.19
N ILE A 424 15.05 -11.04 24.63
CA ILE A 424 14.98 -12.47 24.26
C ILE A 424 14.68 -13.31 25.51
N GLY A 425 13.62 -14.11 25.44
CA GLY A 425 13.15 -14.96 26.55
C GLY A 425 12.14 -14.29 27.49
N SER A 426 11.75 -13.02 27.23
CA SER A 426 10.61 -12.39 27.92
C SER A 426 9.27 -12.89 27.36
N ASP A 427 8.36 -13.33 28.23
CA ASP A 427 7.02 -13.76 27.84
C ASP A 427 6.13 -12.58 27.38
N ASP A 428 6.34 -11.39 27.93
CA ASP A 428 5.61 -10.14 27.60
C ASP A 428 6.07 -9.49 26.27
N ALA A 429 6.79 -10.22 25.41
CA ALA A 429 7.46 -9.66 24.24
C ALA A 429 7.00 -10.20 22.87
N PRO A 430 5.68 -10.33 22.57
CA PRO A 430 5.22 -10.75 21.24
C PRO A 430 5.61 -9.75 20.14
N TRP A 431 5.83 -8.48 20.50
CA TRP A 431 6.30 -7.41 19.61
C TRP A 431 7.62 -7.73 18.93
N MET A 432 8.52 -8.51 19.56
CA MET A 432 9.81 -8.88 18.95
C MET A 432 9.63 -9.61 17.62
N ASN A 433 8.57 -10.43 17.47
CA ASN A 433 8.29 -11.15 16.22
C ASN A 433 7.76 -10.25 15.10
N ARG A 434 7.24 -9.06 15.45
CA ARG A 434 6.85 -8.03 14.48
C ARG A 434 8.08 -7.22 14.08
N ILE A 435 8.77 -6.63 15.05
CA ILE A 435 9.99 -5.85 14.78
C ILE A 435 11.06 -6.69 14.07
N ALA A 436 11.23 -7.97 14.39
CA ALA A 436 12.15 -8.84 13.65
C ALA A 436 11.72 -9.11 12.20
N ARG A 437 10.44 -8.94 11.83
CA ARG A 437 9.94 -8.96 10.45
C ARG A 437 10.11 -7.59 9.78
N ASP A 438 9.77 -6.52 10.48
CA ASP A 438 9.87 -5.14 9.98
C ASP A 438 11.34 -4.72 9.80
N THR A 439 12.24 -5.35 10.57
CA THR A 439 13.70 -5.28 10.41
C THR A 439 14.23 -6.40 9.49
N ALA A 440 13.43 -7.40 9.10
CA ALA A 440 13.87 -8.44 8.13
C ALA A 440 13.86 -7.94 6.69
N THR A 441 12.99 -6.99 6.33
CA THR A 441 13.06 -6.27 5.04
C THR A 441 14.31 -5.39 5.01
N PHE A 442 14.50 -4.58 6.05
CA PHE A 442 15.70 -3.77 6.31
C PHE A 442 17.00 -4.61 6.25
N LEU A 443 17.02 -5.78 6.89
CA LEU A 443 18.13 -6.74 6.87
C LEU A 443 18.16 -7.64 5.64
N GLY A 444 17.23 -7.53 4.68
CA GLY A 444 17.13 -8.44 3.54
C GLY A 444 18.43 -8.49 2.73
N HIS A 445 19.04 -7.33 2.50
CA HIS A 445 20.35 -7.19 1.85
C HIS A 445 21.50 -7.86 2.63
N VAL A 446 21.43 -7.91 3.97
CA VAL A 446 22.40 -8.61 4.83
C VAL A 446 22.14 -10.12 4.83
N MET A 447 20.86 -10.52 4.91
CA MET A 447 20.44 -11.93 5.03
C MET A 447 20.60 -12.74 3.74
N ARG A 448 20.57 -12.11 2.56
CA ARG A 448 20.96 -12.72 1.28
C ARG A 448 22.36 -13.35 1.35
N ARG A 449 23.31 -12.70 2.04
CA ARG A 449 24.68 -13.21 2.25
C ARG A 449 24.74 -14.49 3.11
N GLY A 450 23.66 -14.83 3.83
CA GLY A 450 23.59 -15.98 4.74
C GLY A 450 22.61 -17.09 4.33
N LYS A 451 21.96 -17.01 3.16
CA LYS A 451 20.86 -17.91 2.74
C LYS A 451 19.63 -17.93 3.69
N LEU A 452 19.45 -16.90 4.54
CA LEU A 452 18.34 -16.85 5.50
C LEU A 452 16.97 -16.52 4.87
N GLU A 453 16.92 -16.09 3.61
CA GLU A 453 15.69 -15.75 2.88
C GLU A 453 14.70 -16.94 2.84
N HIS A 454 15.17 -18.14 2.52
CA HIS A 454 14.36 -19.37 2.61
C HIS A 454 13.97 -19.73 4.06
N LEU A 455 14.78 -19.34 5.05
CA LEU A 455 14.53 -19.59 6.47
C LEU A 455 13.34 -18.77 6.99
N VAL A 456 13.29 -17.47 6.63
CA VAL A 456 12.21 -16.54 6.98
C VAL A 456 10.94 -16.89 6.22
N THR A 457 11.02 -17.09 4.90
CA THR A 457 9.86 -17.35 4.04
C THR A 457 9.21 -18.71 4.28
N THR A 458 9.94 -19.71 4.79
CA THR A 458 9.37 -21.05 5.05
C THR A 458 9.23 -21.44 6.51
N GLY A 459 9.90 -20.75 7.44
CA GLY A 459 9.90 -21.09 8.87
C GLY A 459 10.51 -22.45 9.19
N LYS A 460 11.49 -22.92 8.38
CA LYS A 460 12.13 -24.23 8.51
C LYS A 460 13.65 -24.11 8.68
N PHE A 461 14.15 -24.55 9.83
CA PHE A 461 15.56 -24.93 9.97
C PHE A 461 15.78 -26.32 9.35
N GLU A 462 16.82 -26.50 8.53
CA GLU A 462 17.28 -27.83 8.09
C GLU A 462 18.12 -28.52 9.17
N GLY A 463 17.53 -28.70 10.36
CA GLY A 463 18.09 -29.51 11.44
C GLY A 463 17.75 -31.00 11.27
N LYS A 464 18.74 -31.89 11.47
CA LYS A 464 18.48 -33.34 11.48
C LYS A 464 17.56 -33.70 12.66
N ARG A 465 16.33 -34.11 12.33
CA ARG A 465 15.22 -34.33 13.26
C ARG A 465 15.43 -35.51 14.22
N SER A 466 15.75 -35.23 15.48
CA SER A 466 15.53 -36.16 16.59
C SER A 466 14.04 -36.22 16.96
N ARG A 467 13.49 -37.41 17.26
CA ARG A 467 12.07 -37.57 17.66
C ARG A 467 11.85 -36.99 19.08
N GLY A 468 10.97 -36.00 19.21
CA GLY A 468 10.42 -35.58 20.51
C GLY A 468 10.39 -34.07 20.81
N ARG A 469 11.20 -33.23 20.14
CA ARG A 469 11.18 -31.77 20.37
C ARG A 469 10.06 -31.07 19.59
N GLN A 470 9.56 -29.99 20.19
CA GLN A 470 8.70 -28.99 19.56
C GLN A 470 9.47 -28.25 18.44
N ARG A 471 8.75 -27.67 17.45
CA ARG A 471 9.40 -26.88 16.39
C ARG A 471 10.06 -25.63 16.97
N GLU A 472 11.27 -25.35 16.53
CA GLU A 472 11.97 -24.09 16.77
C GLU A 472 11.18 -22.93 16.15
N LYS A 473 11.08 -21.82 16.90
CA LYS A 473 10.52 -20.54 16.46
C LYS A 473 11.59 -19.72 15.74
N ILE A 474 11.17 -18.71 14.99
CA ILE A 474 12.10 -17.75 14.34
C ILE A 474 13.05 -17.12 15.37
N MET A 475 12.57 -16.81 16.57
CA MET A 475 13.39 -16.29 17.67
C MET A 475 14.45 -17.29 18.18
N ASP A 476 14.17 -18.59 18.18
CA ASP A 476 15.14 -19.61 18.62
C ASP A 476 16.28 -19.75 17.59
N GLY A 477 15.92 -19.69 16.30
CA GLY A 477 16.86 -19.62 15.19
C GLY A 477 17.70 -18.34 15.19
N LEU A 478 17.08 -17.18 15.43
CA LEU A 478 17.78 -15.90 15.60
C LEU A 478 18.71 -15.90 16.81
N ALA A 479 18.28 -16.39 17.98
CA ALA A 479 19.15 -16.49 19.16
C ALA A 479 20.35 -17.44 18.94
N THR A 480 20.13 -18.54 18.20
CA THR A 480 21.21 -19.47 17.82
C THR A 480 22.17 -18.84 16.79
N TRP A 481 21.67 -17.99 15.89
CA TRP A 481 22.48 -17.28 14.90
C TRP A 481 23.24 -16.08 15.50
N LEU A 482 22.59 -15.31 16.38
CA LEU A 482 23.10 -14.17 17.16
C LEU A 482 23.82 -14.60 18.46
N GLY A 483 24.38 -15.81 18.52
CA GLY A 483 25.12 -16.29 19.70
C GLY A 483 26.22 -15.30 20.13
N PRO A 484 26.48 -15.14 21.44
CA PRO A 484 26.95 -13.87 22.04
C PRO A 484 28.25 -13.25 21.50
N GLY A 485 29.13 -14.01 20.83
CA GLY A 485 30.27 -13.45 20.11
C GLY A 485 29.86 -12.64 18.86
N LYS A 486 28.94 -13.17 18.06
CA LYS A 486 28.56 -12.61 16.74
C LYS A 486 27.82 -11.28 16.83
N VAL A 487 27.21 -10.97 17.98
CA VAL A 487 26.59 -9.64 18.20
C VAL A 487 27.66 -8.55 18.19
N SER A 488 28.85 -8.82 18.74
CA SER A 488 30.00 -7.90 18.63
C SER A 488 30.42 -7.72 17.17
N ASP A 489 30.54 -8.83 16.42
CA ASP A 489 30.96 -8.80 15.01
C ASP A 489 29.94 -8.09 14.11
N ILE A 490 28.64 -8.27 14.36
CA ILE A 490 27.57 -7.58 13.63
C ILE A 490 27.53 -6.10 14.01
N LEU A 491 27.67 -5.74 15.29
CA LEU A 491 27.76 -4.32 15.71
C LEU A 491 29.05 -3.65 15.21
N ALA A 492 30.13 -4.41 14.97
CA ALA A 492 31.33 -3.91 14.30
C ALA A 492 31.09 -3.72 12.80
N ALA A 493 30.46 -4.68 12.12
CA ALA A 493 30.11 -4.58 10.70
C ALA A 493 29.07 -3.46 10.42
N VAL A 494 28.18 -3.16 11.37
CA VAL A 494 27.25 -2.01 11.31
C VAL A 494 27.97 -0.67 11.50
N LYS A 495 29.17 -0.64 12.10
CA LYS A 495 30.02 0.57 12.18
C LYS A 495 30.90 0.78 10.94
N ASP A 496 31.07 -0.24 10.09
CA ASP A 496 31.85 -0.15 8.85
C ASP A 496 31.04 0.54 7.74
N ARG A 497 31.20 1.87 7.61
CA ARG A 497 30.50 2.69 6.60
C ARG A 497 30.79 2.26 5.17
N ASP A 498 32.02 1.85 4.87
CA ASP A 498 32.43 1.60 3.50
C ASP A 498 32.06 0.18 3.05
N LEU A 499 32.11 -0.82 3.94
CA LEU A 499 31.56 -2.14 3.67
C LEU A 499 30.04 -2.09 3.37
N TRP A 500 29.28 -1.27 4.09
CA TRP A 500 27.86 -1.05 3.82
C TRP A 500 27.61 -0.31 2.51
N ARG A 501 28.32 0.79 2.25
CA ARG A 501 28.19 1.57 1.01
C ARG A 501 28.52 0.73 -0.22
N ASP A 502 29.62 -0.01 -0.17
CA ASP A 502 30.06 -0.92 -1.23
C ASP A 502 29.06 -2.07 -1.44
N THR A 503 28.48 -2.62 -0.36
CA THR A 503 27.42 -3.65 -0.45
C THR A 503 26.13 -3.11 -1.07
N ILE A 504 25.67 -1.91 -0.68
CA ILE A 504 24.48 -1.28 -1.26
C ILE A 504 24.69 -0.97 -2.74
N ALA A 505 25.85 -0.42 -3.12
CA ALA A 505 26.20 -0.17 -4.52
C ALA A 505 26.24 -1.46 -5.35
N LYS A 506 26.84 -2.54 -4.82
CA LYS A 506 26.92 -3.85 -5.47
C LYS A 506 25.58 -4.58 -5.58
N VAL A 507 24.67 -4.41 -4.62
CA VAL A 507 23.31 -4.96 -4.72
C VAL A 507 22.44 -4.13 -5.66
N THR A 508 22.64 -2.82 -5.73
CA THR A 508 21.90 -1.93 -6.66
C THR A 508 22.34 -2.13 -8.10
N SER A 509 23.63 -2.40 -8.36
CA SER A 509 24.11 -2.81 -9.69
C SER A 509 23.69 -4.23 -10.04
N LYS A 510 23.90 -5.21 -9.15
CA LYS A 510 23.51 -6.61 -9.44
C LYS A 510 21.99 -6.80 -9.60
N ALA A 511 21.15 -5.94 -9.03
CA ALA A 511 19.71 -5.93 -9.32
C ALA A 511 19.36 -5.44 -10.76
N LEU A 512 20.33 -4.89 -11.50
CA LEU A 512 20.23 -4.59 -12.93
C LEU A 512 20.89 -5.69 -13.79
N ASP A 513 21.89 -6.41 -13.24
CA ASP A 513 22.60 -7.49 -13.94
C ASP A 513 21.87 -8.86 -13.84
N ASP A 514 21.23 -9.18 -12.71
CA ASP A 514 20.52 -10.47 -12.50
C ASP A 514 19.28 -10.62 -13.40
N ASP A 515 18.64 -9.50 -13.77
CA ASP A 515 17.51 -9.46 -14.72
C ASP A 515 17.91 -9.96 -16.12
N ASP A 516 19.18 -9.81 -16.53
CA ASP A 516 19.69 -10.29 -17.82
C ASP A 516 20.15 -11.77 -17.77
N GLU A 517 20.65 -12.28 -16.64
CA GLU A 517 21.05 -13.69 -16.52
C GLU A 517 19.85 -14.66 -16.41
N GLU A 518 18.78 -14.31 -15.69
CA GLU A 518 17.62 -15.22 -15.56
C GLU A 518 16.89 -15.45 -16.91
N ILE A 519 16.90 -14.43 -17.79
CA ILE A 519 16.38 -14.51 -19.17
C ILE A 519 17.13 -15.54 -20.03
N LEU A 520 18.43 -15.78 -19.77
CA LEU A 520 19.24 -16.72 -20.55
C LEU A 520 19.01 -18.19 -20.15
N LEU A 521 18.65 -18.46 -18.89
CA LEU A 521 18.40 -19.82 -18.40
C LEU A 521 17.08 -20.41 -18.93
N TYR A 522 16.05 -19.59 -19.16
CA TYR A 522 14.76 -20.03 -19.71
C TYR A 522 14.76 -20.35 -21.22
N ARG A 523 15.89 -20.19 -21.92
CA ARG A 523 16.03 -20.57 -23.35
C ARG A 523 16.54 -22.01 -23.58
N ARG A 524 16.49 -22.88 -22.56
CA ARG A 524 17.06 -24.24 -22.65
C ARG A 524 16.20 -25.37 -22.07
N VAL A 525 14.88 -25.20 -22.09
CA VAL A 525 13.84 -26.25 -21.95
C VAL A 525 12.81 -26.05 -23.04
#